data_AF-A0A5C6A033-F1
#
_entry.id   AF-A0A5C6A033-F1
#
_cell.length_a   1.000
_cell.length_b   1.000
_cell.length_c   1.000
_cell.angle_alpha   90.00
_cell.angle_beta   90.00
_cell.angle_gamma   90.00
#
_symmetry.space_group_name_H-M   'P 1'
#
loop_
_entity.id
_entity.type
_entity.pdbx_description
1 polymer ?
#
loop_
_entity_poly.entity_id
_entity_poly.type
_entity_poly.pdbx_seq_one_letter_code
_entity_poly.pdbx_strand_id
1 'polypeptide(L)'
;MIERVEIGGLQFVADSQGRCWDAKIPLDGWNEDGSPLQMPIRIEAGSDDYASKIDQPSDAQVAAVEFILGNGKRVSQEILAEAFAYASDYCQDDEWMEESIQSIDDLRDSLESPELLVQIQEVDGMAWYALGASVDWDMEHDFGIAMWKDIVLEVGHADVTFSTPSGLIYRCIDPQREPTRERVLGQLQRECEEMDEQAMAVFWENLPAGIQLATAICIEDHELVKTLTEQGADINAPTGDYPAAIFRAMETQEPDTVKRMIAAGASLKVKNELDMTPLQWAQHMVGMHERGERMRSGDSGAINEMLRELMGGDDDHPLQSIMDDLQALQGEGGMIGDAAKNMAGTWEKLAGGMDARMADAPEAERQHLQGVQDEGKQFAENWRQIAQLIQNASSQG
;
A
#
# COMPACT_ATOMS: atom_id res chain seq x y z
N MET A 1 24.23 12.28 -23.10
CA MET A 1 24.65 13.57 -22.52
C MET A 1 23.82 13.77 -21.28
N ILE A 2 24.35 14.42 -20.24
CA ILE A 2 23.54 14.75 -19.06
C ILE A 2 22.69 15.95 -19.45
N GLU A 3 21.37 15.78 -19.44
CA GLU A 3 20.43 16.86 -19.77
C GLU A 3 20.30 17.83 -18.60
N ARG A 4 20.08 19.11 -18.92
CA ARG A 4 20.05 20.20 -17.95
C ARG A 4 19.00 21.23 -18.32
N VAL A 5 18.30 21.76 -17.33
CA VAL A 5 17.36 22.88 -17.47
C VAL A 5 17.68 23.95 -16.43
N GLU A 6 17.45 25.21 -16.76
CA GLU A 6 17.66 26.34 -15.86
C GLU A 6 16.31 26.84 -15.33
N ILE A 7 16.15 26.87 -14.02
CA ILE A 7 14.94 27.34 -13.34
C ILE A 7 15.37 28.30 -12.22
N GLY A 8 14.86 29.52 -12.21
CA GLY A 8 15.19 30.51 -11.17
C GLY A 8 16.70 30.79 -11.01
N GLY A 9 17.50 30.59 -12.07
CA GLY A 9 18.96 30.73 -12.04
C GLY A 9 19.73 29.52 -11.48
N LEU A 10 19.05 28.41 -11.22
CA LEU A 10 19.65 27.14 -10.79
C LEU A 10 19.61 26.11 -11.92
N GLN A 11 20.64 25.27 -11.95
CA GLN A 11 20.77 24.19 -12.94
C GLN A 11 20.20 22.89 -12.35
N PHE A 12 19.09 22.43 -12.93
CA PHE A 12 18.50 21.13 -12.65
C PHE A 12 19.08 20.10 -13.60
N VAL A 13 19.31 18.89 -13.10
CA VAL A 13 19.95 17.80 -13.84
C VAL A 13 18.98 16.64 -13.94
N ALA A 14 18.74 16.14 -15.15
CA ALA A 14 17.91 14.95 -15.33
C ALA A 14 18.61 13.70 -14.78
N ASP A 15 17.84 12.81 -14.17
CA ASP A 15 18.34 11.50 -13.78
C ASP A 15 18.72 10.64 -15.02
N SER A 16 19.40 9.53 -14.79
CA SER A 16 19.86 8.65 -15.88
C SER A 16 18.72 8.00 -16.69
N GLN A 17 17.49 8.03 -16.18
CA GLN A 17 16.33 7.37 -16.76
C GLN A 17 15.33 8.35 -17.41
N GLY A 18 15.54 9.66 -17.22
CA GLY A 18 14.66 10.74 -17.69
C GLY A 18 13.37 10.84 -16.88
N ARG A 19 13.37 10.42 -15.61
CA ARG A 19 12.20 10.35 -14.75
C ARG A 19 12.05 11.55 -13.83
N CYS A 20 13.16 12.17 -13.44
CA CYS A 20 13.13 13.33 -12.57
C CYS A 20 14.26 14.31 -12.86
N TRP A 21 14.12 15.51 -12.30
CA TRP A 21 15.09 16.59 -12.37
C TRP A 21 15.50 16.99 -10.97
N ASP A 22 16.78 16.79 -10.63
CA ASP A 22 17.31 17.06 -9.30
C ASP A 22 18.15 18.36 -9.27
N ALA A 23 18.06 19.08 -8.15
CA ALA A 23 18.94 20.21 -7.83
C ALA A 23 19.13 20.34 -6.30
N LYS A 24 19.91 21.34 -5.90
CA LYS A 24 19.96 21.83 -4.51
C LYS A 24 19.60 23.31 -4.50
N ILE A 25 18.64 23.69 -3.66
CA ILE A 25 18.21 25.08 -3.52
C ILE A 25 18.71 25.65 -2.19
N PRO A 26 19.11 26.93 -2.15
CA PRO A 26 19.38 27.61 -0.90
C PRO A 26 18.03 27.99 -0.25
N LEU A 27 17.70 27.33 0.86
CA LEU A 27 16.47 27.58 1.59
C LEU A 27 16.77 28.40 2.87
N ASP A 28 16.45 29.70 2.80
CA ASP A 28 16.63 30.62 3.92
C ASP A 28 15.67 30.32 5.09
N GLY A 29 16.04 30.73 6.30
CA GLY A 29 15.17 30.63 7.48
C GLY A 29 15.04 29.23 8.07
N TRP A 30 15.70 28.23 7.48
CA TRP A 30 15.78 26.88 8.03
C TRP A 30 16.67 26.82 9.27
N ASN A 31 17.90 27.34 9.19
CA ASN A 31 18.86 27.33 10.29
C ASN A 31 18.72 28.56 11.20
N GLU A 32 18.98 28.41 12.50
CA GLU A 32 18.92 29.50 13.48
C GLU A 32 19.94 30.62 13.22
N ASP A 33 21.13 30.25 12.75
CA ASP A 33 22.21 31.19 12.47
C ASP A 33 21.96 32.06 11.22
N GLY A 34 20.84 31.81 10.53
CA GLY A 34 20.43 32.51 9.32
C GLY A 34 21.16 32.05 8.06
N SER A 35 22.01 31.03 8.13
CA SER A 35 22.59 30.41 6.95
C SER A 35 21.53 29.61 6.18
N PRO A 36 21.55 29.60 4.83
CA PRO A 36 20.61 28.80 4.06
C PRO A 36 20.96 27.32 4.13
N LEU A 37 19.93 26.47 4.31
CA LEU A 37 20.07 25.02 4.10
C LEU A 37 20.18 24.75 2.60
N GLN A 38 21.14 23.91 2.19
CA GLN A 38 21.21 23.42 0.81
C GLN A 38 20.25 22.25 0.62
N MET A 39 18.96 22.57 0.49
CA MET A 39 17.86 21.61 0.43
C MET A 39 17.87 20.89 -0.93
N PRO A 40 17.99 19.54 -0.96
CA PRO A 40 17.68 18.76 -2.16
C PRO A 40 16.26 19.05 -2.65
N ILE A 41 16.11 19.20 -3.95
CA ILE A 41 14.80 19.32 -4.59
C ILE A 41 14.74 18.41 -5.81
N ARG A 42 13.64 17.68 -5.95
CA ARG A 42 13.33 16.80 -7.06
C ARG A 42 12.03 17.26 -7.72
N ILE A 43 12.04 17.35 -9.05
CA ILE A 43 10.83 17.50 -9.86
C ILE A 43 10.53 16.15 -10.50
N GLU A 44 9.33 15.62 -10.27
CA GLU A 44 8.92 14.29 -10.76
C GLU A 44 7.47 14.25 -11.29
N ALA A 45 7.08 13.11 -11.87
CA ALA A 45 5.86 12.99 -12.68
C ALA A 45 4.62 12.66 -11.84
N GLY A 46 4.81 12.30 -10.57
CA GLY A 46 3.72 12.05 -9.62
C GLY A 46 2.80 10.90 -10.01
N SER A 47 3.35 9.73 -10.34
CA SER A 47 2.56 8.51 -10.56
C SER A 47 3.25 7.29 -9.96
N ASP A 48 2.46 6.36 -9.40
CA ASP A 48 2.87 4.98 -9.09
C ASP A 48 3.43 4.22 -10.31
N ASP A 49 3.22 4.76 -11.52
CA ASP A 49 3.88 4.32 -12.72
C ASP A 49 5.35 4.79 -12.74
N TYR A 50 6.22 3.95 -12.16
CA TYR A 50 7.68 4.09 -12.19
C TYR A 50 8.28 4.18 -13.60
N ALA A 51 7.49 4.00 -14.67
CA ALA A 51 7.93 4.09 -16.06
C ALA A 51 7.74 5.49 -16.70
N SER A 52 6.99 6.39 -16.08
CA SER A 52 6.70 7.73 -16.62
C SER A 52 7.97 8.58 -16.73
N LYS A 53 8.19 9.18 -17.90
CA LYS A 53 9.31 10.08 -18.18
C LYS A 53 8.86 11.53 -18.24
N ILE A 54 9.73 12.42 -17.78
CA ILE A 54 9.52 13.86 -17.87
C ILE A 54 10.58 14.46 -18.77
N ASP A 55 10.19 14.72 -20.00
CA ASP A 55 11.06 15.34 -20.99
C ASP A 55 11.52 16.74 -20.54
N GLN A 56 10.63 17.53 -19.90
CA GLN A 56 10.94 18.82 -19.28
C GLN A 56 9.96 19.13 -18.13
N PRO A 57 10.38 19.85 -17.07
CA PRO A 57 9.48 20.36 -16.04
C PRO A 57 8.35 21.21 -16.64
N SER A 58 7.12 21.04 -16.14
CA SER A 58 5.96 21.81 -16.60
C SER A 58 6.03 23.27 -16.13
N ASP A 59 5.27 24.17 -16.78
CA ASP A 59 5.16 25.58 -16.37
C ASP A 59 4.72 25.70 -14.90
N ALA A 60 3.84 24.81 -14.44
CA ALA A 60 3.37 24.77 -13.06
C ALA A 60 4.46 24.35 -12.07
N GLN A 61 5.27 23.35 -12.42
CA GLN A 61 6.42 22.90 -11.63
C GLN A 61 7.50 23.98 -11.56
N VAL A 62 7.77 24.64 -12.69
CA VAL A 62 8.66 25.81 -12.77
C VAL A 62 8.16 26.92 -11.84
N ALA A 63 6.87 27.25 -11.90
CA ALA A 63 6.26 28.25 -11.02
C ALA A 63 6.37 27.88 -9.53
N ALA A 64 6.25 26.59 -9.18
CA ALA A 64 6.46 26.11 -7.82
C ALA A 64 7.88 26.34 -7.33
N VAL A 65 8.88 25.94 -8.13
CA VAL A 65 10.30 26.16 -7.81
C VAL A 65 10.63 27.65 -7.67
N GLU A 66 10.17 28.48 -8.61
CA GLU A 66 10.40 29.93 -8.57
C GLU A 66 9.75 30.58 -7.34
N PHE A 67 8.57 30.12 -6.94
CA PHE A 67 7.93 30.59 -5.71
C PHE A 67 8.76 30.22 -4.48
N ILE A 68 9.23 28.98 -4.37
CA ILE A 68 10.07 28.53 -3.25
C ILE A 68 11.34 29.38 -3.17
N LEU A 69 12.03 29.60 -4.30
CA LEU A 69 13.23 30.43 -4.36
C LEU A 69 12.97 31.89 -3.98
N GLY A 70 11.82 32.45 -4.36
CA GLY A 70 11.43 33.81 -4.02
C GLY A 70 10.94 33.99 -2.57
N ASN A 71 10.53 32.90 -1.91
CA ASN A 71 9.84 32.94 -0.62
C ASN A 71 10.46 31.99 0.43
N GLY A 72 11.70 31.54 0.23
CA GLY A 72 12.31 30.45 1.01
C GLY A 72 12.18 30.60 2.53
N LYS A 73 12.42 31.81 3.06
CA LYS A 73 12.24 32.10 4.49
C LYS A 73 10.81 31.83 4.99
N ARG A 74 9.80 32.24 4.23
CA ARG A 74 8.40 32.03 4.59
C ARG A 74 8.05 30.55 4.50
N VAL A 75 8.49 29.86 3.45
CA VAL A 75 8.27 28.42 3.26
C VAL A 75 8.88 27.63 4.41
N SER A 76 10.15 27.88 4.77
CA SER A 76 10.81 27.23 5.92
C SER A 76 10.06 27.45 7.23
N GLN A 77 9.56 28.66 7.46
CA GLN A 77 8.83 28.99 8.68
C GLN A 77 7.51 28.22 8.80
N GLU A 78 6.74 28.14 7.71
CA GLU A 78 5.47 27.39 7.70
C GLU A 78 5.75 25.88 7.86
N ILE A 79 6.75 25.34 7.15
CA ILE A 79 7.16 23.92 7.29
C ILE A 79 7.55 23.59 8.73
N LEU A 80 8.50 24.33 9.31
CA LEU A 80 9.02 24.03 10.65
C LEU A 80 7.95 24.22 11.73
N ALA A 81 7.05 25.21 11.58
CA ALA A 81 5.98 25.44 12.54
C ALA A 81 4.98 24.28 12.55
N GLU A 82 4.52 23.84 11.37
CA GLU A 82 3.53 22.77 11.27
C GLU A 82 4.13 21.39 11.59
N ALA A 83 5.33 21.11 11.10
CA ALA A 83 6.04 19.87 11.41
C ALA A 83 6.32 19.75 12.92
N PHE A 84 6.70 20.85 13.58
CA PHE A 84 6.89 20.85 15.03
C PHE A 84 5.58 20.57 15.76
N ALA A 85 4.50 21.23 15.37
CA ALA A 85 3.21 21.03 16.02
C ALA A 85 2.71 19.59 15.85
N TYR A 86 2.83 19.02 14.65
CA TYR A 86 2.54 17.61 14.37
C TYR A 86 3.39 16.67 15.24
N ALA A 87 4.72 16.78 15.15
CA ALA A 87 5.62 15.89 15.86
C ALA A 87 5.45 16.00 17.38
N SER A 88 5.17 17.20 17.90
CA SER A 88 4.91 17.41 19.32
C SER A 88 3.64 16.74 19.81
N ASP A 89 2.59 16.62 18.99
CA ASP A 89 1.33 15.94 19.31
C ASP A 89 1.49 14.42 19.16
N TYR A 90 2.05 14.00 18.02
CA TYR A 90 2.30 12.58 17.69
C TYR A 90 3.20 11.89 18.73
N CYS A 91 4.31 12.53 19.12
CA CYS A 91 5.25 11.97 20.10
C CYS A 91 4.78 12.09 21.56
N GLN A 92 3.68 12.82 21.85
CA GLN A 92 3.16 12.97 23.23
C GLN A 92 2.18 11.86 23.63
N ASP A 93 1.52 11.20 22.67
CA ASP A 93 0.47 10.21 22.92
C ASP A 93 0.99 8.76 23.03
N ASP A 94 2.29 8.52 22.82
CA ASP A 94 2.88 7.18 22.88
C ASP A 94 3.76 6.97 24.13
N GLU A 95 3.29 6.11 25.05
CA GLU A 95 4.00 5.75 26.31
C GLU A 95 5.32 4.98 26.07
N TRP A 96 5.62 4.57 24.84
CA TRP A 96 6.82 3.82 24.47
C TRP A 96 7.95 4.66 23.87
N MET A 97 7.71 5.96 23.65
CA MET A 97 8.68 6.88 23.05
C MET A 97 9.61 7.49 24.12
N GLU A 98 10.92 7.19 24.05
CA GLU A 98 11.91 7.66 25.03
C GLU A 98 12.33 9.14 24.84
N GLU A 99 12.20 9.69 23.62
CA GLU A 99 12.55 11.07 23.28
C GLU A 99 11.32 11.82 22.75
N SER A 100 11.11 13.05 23.23
CA SER A 100 9.96 13.87 22.87
C SER A 100 10.43 15.15 22.17
N ILE A 101 9.82 15.48 21.04
CA ILE A 101 10.10 16.71 20.29
C ILE A 101 9.49 17.91 21.05
N GLN A 102 10.32 18.73 21.69
CA GLN A 102 9.89 19.85 22.57
C GLN A 102 10.23 21.23 21.99
N SER A 103 11.08 21.29 20.97
CA SER A 103 11.45 22.50 20.26
C SER A 103 11.65 22.27 18.76
N ILE A 104 11.74 23.36 18.01
CA ILE A 104 12.08 23.31 16.57
C ILE A 104 13.51 22.77 16.36
N ASP A 105 14.42 22.96 17.33
CA ASP A 105 15.77 22.40 17.24
C ASP A 105 15.75 20.88 17.36
N ASP A 106 14.99 20.35 18.33
CA ASP A 106 14.82 18.89 18.48
C ASP A 106 14.22 18.29 17.19
N LEU A 107 13.23 18.96 16.59
CA LEU A 107 12.66 18.56 15.31
C LEU A 107 13.74 18.53 14.20
N ARG A 108 14.56 19.58 14.08
CA ARG A 108 15.60 19.64 13.04
C ARG A 108 16.61 18.51 13.18
N ASP A 109 16.99 18.19 14.42
CA ASP A 109 17.93 17.10 14.71
C ASP A 109 17.33 15.73 14.34
N SER A 110 15.99 15.61 14.40
CA SER A 110 15.26 14.37 14.07
C SER A 110 14.94 14.21 12.58
N LEU A 111 14.92 15.30 11.80
CA LEU A 111 14.66 15.26 10.36
C LEU A 111 15.92 14.83 9.59
N GLU A 112 16.03 13.53 9.33
CA GLU A 112 17.11 12.95 8.54
C GLU A 112 16.86 13.11 7.04
N SER A 113 17.86 13.66 6.34
CA SER A 113 17.87 13.81 4.87
C SER A 113 16.63 14.47 4.25
N PRO A 114 16.20 15.67 4.72
CA PRO A 114 15.04 16.33 4.17
C PRO A 114 15.20 16.63 2.67
N GLU A 115 14.15 16.41 1.89
CA GLU A 115 14.08 16.65 0.45
C GLU A 115 12.73 17.26 0.06
N LEU A 116 12.76 18.22 -0.88
CA LEU A 116 11.56 18.77 -1.49
C LEU A 116 11.20 18.01 -2.77
N LEU A 117 9.93 17.63 -2.92
CA LEU A 117 9.37 16.91 -4.06
C LEU A 117 8.34 17.81 -4.75
N VAL A 118 8.51 18.11 -6.03
CA VAL A 118 7.58 18.93 -6.83
C VAL A 118 6.86 18.04 -7.83
N GLN A 119 5.54 17.90 -7.64
CA GLN A 119 4.71 17.01 -8.44
C GLN A 119 4.09 17.71 -9.64
N ILE A 120 3.51 16.96 -10.58
CA ILE A 120 2.96 17.52 -11.82
C ILE A 120 1.58 18.15 -11.64
N GLN A 121 0.83 17.80 -10.60
CA GLN A 121 -0.54 18.29 -10.43
C GLN A 121 -0.53 19.79 -10.08
N GLU A 122 -1.31 20.58 -10.82
CA GLU A 122 -1.31 22.03 -10.72
C GLU A 122 -2.62 22.57 -10.16
N VAL A 123 -2.51 23.57 -9.27
CA VAL A 123 -3.66 24.33 -8.78
C VAL A 123 -3.43 25.79 -9.12
N ASP A 124 -4.35 26.36 -9.91
CA ASP A 124 -4.29 27.73 -10.39
C ASP A 124 -2.94 28.04 -11.11
N GLY A 125 -2.45 27.10 -11.94
CA GLY A 125 -1.24 27.26 -12.77
C GLY A 125 0.09 27.09 -12.01
N MET A 126 0.05 26.47 -10.82
CA MET A 126 1.22 26.23 -9.99
C MET A 126 1.13 24.85 -9.34
N ALA A 127 2.23 24.09 -9.39
CA ALA A 127 2.28 22.78 -8.77
C ALA A 127 2.25 22.88 -7.24
N TRP A 128 1.63 21.90 -6.59
CA TRP A 128 1.89 21.64 -5.18
C TRP A 128 3.24 20.90 -5.05
N TYR A 129 3.80 20.96 -3.86
CA TYR A 129 5.08 20.32 -3.55
C TYR A 129 5.04 19.80 -2.13
N ALA A 130 5.95 18.89 -1.79
CA ALA A 130 6.02 18.32 -0.46
C ALA A 130 7.45 18.34 0.07
N LEU A 131 7.60 18.29 1.39
CA LEU A 131 8.85 17.94 2.03
C LEU A 131 8.72 16.52 2.59
N GLY A 132 9.68 15.67 2.29
CA GLY A 132 9.89 14.38 2.95
C GLY A 132 11.16 14.37 3.76
N ALA A 133 11.15 13.66 4.88
CA ALA A 133 12.34 13.39 5.69
C ALA A 133 12.15 12.07 6.43
N SER A 134 13.25 11.32 6.59
CA SER A 134 13.25 10.21 7.53
C SER A 134 13.28 10.74 8.95
N VAL A 135 12.62 10.02 9.84
CA VAL A 135 12.51 10.38 11.26
C VAL A 135 12.73 9.15 12.13
N ASP A 136 13.34 9.36 13.28
CA ASP A 136 13.62 8.31 14.27
C ASP A 136 12.37 7.88 15.04
N TRP A 137 11.38 8.76 15.15
CA TRP A 137 10.13 8.54 15.86
C TRP A 137 9.06 7.77 15.06
N ASP A 138 9.24 7.61 13.74
CA ASP A 138 8.40 6.75 12.89
C ASP A 138 9.23 6.15 11.74
N MET A 139 10.04 5.15 12.08
CA MET A 139 10.94 4.48 11.15
C MET A 139 10.22 3.65 10.07
N GLU A 140 8.91 3.43 10.20
CA GLU A 140 8.13 2.62 9.25
C GLU A 140 7.54 3.46 8.11
N HIS A 141 7.22 4.74 8.35
CA HIS A 141 6.43 5.53 7.40
C HIS A 141 7.08 6.85 6.92
N ASP A 142 8.20 7.27 7.50
CA ASP A 142 8.85 8.58 7.27
C ASP A 142 7.88 9.79 7.50
N PHE A 143 8.41 11.01 7.54
CA PHE A 143 7.61 12.23 7.73
C PHE A 143 7.37 12.95 6.39
N GLY A 144 6.12 13.39 6.18
CA GLY A 144 5.70 14.15 5.01
C GLY A 144 4.90 15.42 5.34
N ILE A 145 5.14 16.50 4.59
CA ILE A 145 4.31 17.71 4.62
C ILE A 145 4.07 18.24 3.20
N ALA A 146 2.79 18.28 2.79
CA ALA A 146 2.35 18.79 1.49
C ALA A 146 2.01 20.28 1.57
N MET A 147 2.40 21.02 0.53
CA MET A 147 2.37 22.48 0.46
C MET A 147 1.85 22.95 -0.90
N TRP A 148 1.03 24.00 -0.92
CA TRP A 148 0.79 24.81 -2.12
C TRP A 148 1.10 26.26 -1.80
N LYS A 149 2.11 26.83 -2.48
CA LYS A 149 2.72 28.10 -2.04
C LYS A 149 3.14 27.99 -0.58
N ASP A 150 2.73 28.94 0.25
CA ASP A 150 2.95 28.97 1.69
C ASP A 150 1.74 28.43 2.49
N ILE A 151 0.85 27.66 1.85
CA ILE A 151 -0.30 27.02 2.49
C ILE A 151 0.00 25.55 2.68
N VAL A 152 -0.06 25.08 3.92
CA VAL A 152 0.08 23.66 4.27
C VAL A 152 -1.22 22.95 3.92
N LEU A 153 -1.12 21.89 3.13
CA LEU A 153 -2.26 21.10 2.67
C LEU A 153 -2.50 19.90 3.59
N GLU A 154 -1.44 19.18 3.93
CA GLU A 154 -1.47 17.99 4.79
C GLU A 154 -0.11 17.79 5.46
N VAL A 155 -0.12 17.20 6.66
CA VAL A 155 1.07 16.79 7.41
C VAL A 155 0.80 15.39 7.94
N GLY A 156 1.73 14.47 7.76
CA GLY A 156 1.53 13.07 8.13
C GLY A 156 2.66 12.18 7.70
N HIS A 157 2.32 10.93 7.43
CA HIS A 157 3.26 9.96 6.91
C HIS A 157 3.60 10.29 5.45
N ALA A 158 4.85 10.03 5.05
CA ALA A 158 5.34 10.40 3.71
C ALA A 158 4.57 9.69 2.58
N ASP A 159 4.26 8.41 2.75
CA ASP A 159 3.54 7.56 1.80
C ASP A 159 2.12 8.08 1.49
N VAL A 160 1.42 8.59 2.49
CA VAL A 160 0.07 9.17 2.34
C VAL A 160 0.14 10.58 1.78
N THR A 161 0.99 11.42 2.38
CA THR A 161 1.07 12.87 2.08
C THR A 161 1.51 13.14 0.63
N PHE A 162 2.28 12.23 0.03
CA PHE A 162 2.75 12.37 -1.36
C PHE A 162 1.82 11.76 -2.40
N SER A 163 0.88 10.89 -2.01
CA SER A 163 -0.02 10.20 -2.93
C SER A 163 -1.26 11.04 -3.24
N THR A 164 -1.91 11.58 -2.21
CA THR A 164 -2.99 12.57 -2.33
C THR A 164 -3.14 13.27 -0.98
N PRO A 165 -3.48 14.57 -0.93
CA PRO A 165 -3.85 15.21 0.33
C PRO A 165 -5.15 14.58 0.89
N SER A 166 -5.03 13.50 1.66
CA SER A 166 -6.13 12.59 2.02
C SER A 166 -6.97 13.06 3.21
N GLY A 167 -6.54 14.16 3.84
CA GLY A 167 -7.26 14.81 4.93
C GLY A 167 -7.08 14.12 6.27
N LEU A 168 -6.00 13.37 6.46
CA LEU A 168 -5.72 12.71 7.72
C LEU A 168 -4.82 13.61 8.58
N ILE A 169 -5.43 14.14 9.65
CA ILE A 169 -4.92 14.99 10.74
C ILE A 169 -5.32 16.47 10.61
N TYR A 170 -6.15 16.90 11.57
CA TYR A 170 -6.63 18.27 11.72
C TYR A 170 -6.02 18.88 12.97
N ARG A 171 -5.04 19.76 12.78
CA ARG A 171 -4.73 20.91 13.64
C ARG A 171 -3.51 21.62 13.08
N CYS A 172 -3.49 22.95 13.28
CA CYS A 172 -2.35 23.88 13.16
C CYS A 172 -2.43 24.94 12.05
N ILE A 173 -3.45 24.95 11.19
CA ILE A 173 -3.58 25.98 10.16
C ILE A 173 -4.25 27.26 10.70
N ASP A 174 -3.77 28.43 10.25
CA ASP A 174 -4.44 29.72 10.47
C ASP A 174 -5.91 29.64 10.02
N PRO A 175 -6.90 29.86 10.91
CA PRO A 175 -8.33 29.81 10.58
C PRO A 175 -8.74 30.69 9.40
N GLN A 176 -7.96 31.73 9.06
CA GLN A 176 -8.21 32.58 7.90
C GLN A 176 -7.83 31.93 6.57
N ARG A 177 -6.91 30.96 6.58
CA ARG A 177 -6.44 30.24 5.39
C ARG A 177 -7.23 28.96 5.11
N GLU A 178 -7.93 28.42 6.10
CA GLU A 178 -8.77 27.20 5.96
C GLU A 178 -9.71 27.23 4.75
N PRO A 179 -10.49 28.29 4.46
CA PRO A 179 -11.36 28.30 3.28
C PRO A 179 -10.59 28.21 1.96
N THR A 180 -9.36 28.75 1.92
CA THR A 180 -8.50 28.65 0.73
C THR A 180 -7.94 27.25 0.58
N ARG A 181 -7.52 26.62 1.69
CA ARG A 181 -7.07 25.24 1.71
C ARG A 181 -8.17 24.28 1.25
N GLU A 182 -9.36 24.34 1.84
CA GLU A 182 -10.48 23.46 1.46
C GLU A 182 -10.83 23.58 -0.02
N ARG A 183 -10.77 24.80 -0.59
CA ARG A 183 -10.96 25.00 -2.03
C ARG A 183 -9.86 24.33 -2.86
N VAL A 184 -8.59 24.45 -2.44
CA VAL A 184 -7.44 23.83 -3.12
C VAL A 184 -7.54 22.30 -3.06
N LEU A 185 -7.84 21.75 -1.88
CA LEU A 185 -8.05 20.30 -1.68
C LEU A 185 -9.19 19.76 -2.54
N GLY A 186 -10.34 20.43 -2.57
CA GLY A 186 -11.47 20.03 -3.40
C GLY A 186 -11.22 20.18 -4.90
N GLN A 187 -10.19 20.91 -5.33
CA GLN A 187 -9.75 20.91 -6.72
C GLN A 187 -8.83 19.72 -7.01
N LEU A 188 -7.81 19.51 -6.18
CA LEU A 188 -6.88 18.38 -6.32
C LEU A 188 -7.62 17.04 -6.33
N GLN A 189 -8.59 16.86 -5.44
CA GLN A 189 -9.37 15.63 -5.38
C GLN A 189 -10.13 15.35 -6.68
N ARG A 190 -10.77 16.37 -7.28
CA ARG A 190 -11.49 16.21 -8.56
C ARG A 190 -10.54 15.89 -9.71
N GLU A 191 -9.37 16.52 -9.75
CA GLU A 191 -8.35 16.24 -10.76
C GLU A 191 -7.80 14.81 -10.63
N CYS A 192 -7.61 14.31 -9.40
CA CYS A 192 -7.23 12.92 -9.15
C CYS A 192 -8.32 11.94 -9.59
N GLU A 193 -9.58 12.18 -9.23
CA GLU A 193 -10.72 11.35 -9.66
C GLU A 193 -10.83 11.29 -11.20
N GLU A 194 -10.71 12.43 -11.89
CA GLU A 194 -10.71 12.48 -13.36
C GLU A 194 -9.53 11.74 -13.98
N MET A 195 -8.33 11.85 -13.38
CA MET A 195 -7.13 11.14 -13.84
C MET A 195 -7.28 9.62 -13.66
N ASP A 196 -7.81 9.17 -12.52
CA ASP A 196 -8.08 7.76 -12.25
C ASP A 196 -9.13 7.20 -13.22
N GLU A 197 -10.19 7.95 -13.51
CA GLU A 197 -11.19 7.56 -14.53
C GLU A 197 -10.54 7.41 -15.92
N GLN A 198 -9.67 8.33 -16.31
CA GLN A 198 -8.96 8.28 -17.59
C GLN A 198 -7.95 7.13 -17.65
N ALA A 199 -7.15 6.96 -16.60
CA ALA A 199 -6.18 5.86 -16.49
C ALA A 199 -6.89 4.51 -16.52
N MET A 200 -8.02 4.38 -15.80
CA MET A 200 -8.84 3.18 -15.81
C MET A 200 -9.47 2.93 -17.19
N ALA A 201 -9.91 3.97 -17.90
CA ALA A 201 -10.42 3.83 -19.26
C ALA A 201 -9.34 3.36 -20.24
N VAL A 202 -8.13 3.93 -20.16
CA VAL A 202 -6.98 3.51 -20.98
C VAL A 202 -6.54 2.09 -20.63
N PHE A 203 -6.47 1.76 -19.34
CA PHE A 203 -6.19 0.41 -18.87
C PHE A 203 -7.22 -0.56 -19.44
N TRP A 204 -8.51 -0.25 -19.28
CA TRP A 204 -9.62 -1.03 -19.79
C TRP A 204 -9.52 -1.29 -21.30
N GLU A 205 -9.27 -0.25 -22.11
CA GLU A 205 -9.13 -0.36 -23.56
C GLU A 205 -7.94 -1.25 -23.99
N ASN A 206 -6.87 -1.28 -23.19
CA ASN A 206 -5.68 -2.08 -23.47
C ASN A 206 -5.75 -3.52 -22.97
N LEU A 207 -6.77 -3.89 -22.17
CA LEU A 207 -6.95 -5.26 -21.73
C LEU A 207 -7.25 -6.19 -22.93
N PRO A 208 -6.69 -7.41 -22.96
CA PRO A 208 -7.10 -8.44 -23.91
C PRO A 208 -8.63 -8.62 -23.91
N ALA A 209 -9.23 -8.80 -25.09
CA ALA A 209 -10.69 -8.92 -25.24
C ALA A 209 -11.30 -10.02 -24.35
N GLY A 210 -10.56 -11.12 -24.10
CA GLY A 210 -10.97 -12.16 -23.16
C GLY A 210 -11.09 -11.67 -21.71
N ILE A 211 -10.20 -10.76 -21.26
CA ILE A 211 -10.31 -10.12 -19.94
C ILE A 211 -11.47 -9.13 -19.91
N GLN A 212 -11.63 -8.30 -20.94
CA GLN A 212 -12.78 -7.37 -21.00
C GLN A 212 -14.10 -8.14 -20.90
N LEU A 213 -14.21 -9.26 -21.64
CA LEU A 213 -15.41 -10.11 -21.60
C LEU A 213 -15.60 -10.74 -20.22
N ALA A 214 -14.51 -11.21 -19.62
CA ALA A 214 -14.54 -11.79 -18.29
C ALA A 214 -15.01 -10.78 -17.24
N THR A 215 -14.42 -9.58 -17.24
CA THR A 215 -14.80 -8.53 -16.30
C THR A 215 -16.24 -8.07 -16.52
N ALA A 216 -16.70 -7.95 -17.77
CA ALA A 216 -18.10 -7.64 -18.09
C ALA A 216 -19.08 -8.70 -17.51
N ILE A 217 -18.71 -9.99 -17.54
CA ILE A 217 -19.47 -11.07 -16.91
C ILE A 217 -19.49 -10.94 -15.39
N CYS A 218 -18.36 -10.54 -14.78
CA CYS A 218 -18.25 -10.36 -13.33
C CYS A 218 -19.12 -9.20 -12.83
N ILE A 219 -19.16 -8.07 -13.55
CA ILE A 219 -19.94 -6.87 -13.17
C ILE A 219 -21.38 -6.86 -13.68
N GLU A 220 -21.83 -7.94 -14.31
CA GLU A 220 -23.20 -8.10 -14.85
C GLU A 220 -23.58 -7.08 -15.95
N ASP A 221 -22.60 -6.56 -16.69
CA ASP A 221 -22.86 -5.66 -17.82
C ASP A 221 -23.27 -6.48 -19.07
N HIS A 222 -24.56 -6.79 -19.16
CA HIS A 222 -25.11 -7.61 -20.23
C HIS A 222 -24.92 -7.01 -21.64
N GLU A 223 -24.93 -5.68 -21.77
CA GLU A 223 -24.73 -5.02 -23.07
C GLU A 223 -23.26 -5.10 -23.49
N LEU A 224 -22.34 -4.95 -22.54
CA LEU A 224 -20.90 -5.10 -22.79
C LEU A 224 -20.52 -6.55 -23.09
N VAL A 225 -21.08 -7.53 -22.35
CA VAL A 225 -20.92 -8.96 -22.65
C VAL A 225 -21.37 -9.28 -24.07
N LYS A 226 -22.55 -8.78 -24.48
CA LYS A 226 -23.08 -8.97 -25.83
C LYS A 226 -22.15 -8.34 -26.87
N THR A 227 -21.74 -7.10 -26.67
CA THR A 227 -20.86 -6.36 -27.58
C THR A 227 -19.52 -7.07 -27.77
N LEU A 228 -18.86 -7.47 -26.68
CA LEU A 228 -17.57 -8.15 -26.71
C LEU A 228 -17.67 -9.54 -27.35
N THR A 229 -18.77 -10.27 -27.10
CA THR A 229 -19.04 -11.56 -27.75
C THR A 229 -19.26 -11.39 -29.27
N GLU A 230 -20.00 -10.36 -29.69
CA GLU A 230 -20.20 -10.04 -31.12
C GLU A 230 -18.90 -9.63 -31.82
N GLN A 231 -17.97 -9.01 -31.08
CA GLN A 231 -16.62 -8.69 -31.55
C GLN A 231 -15.65 -9.89 -31.59
N GLY A 232 -16.10 -11.07 -31.15
CA GLY A 232 -15.31 -12.31 -31.20
C GLY A 232 -14.35 -12.48 -30.02
N ALA A 233 -14.59 -11.82 -28.89
CA ALA A 233 -13.84 -12.08 -27.66
C ALA A 233 -13.98 -13.55 -27.25
N ASP A 234 -12.85 -14.24 -27.09
CA ASP A 234 -12.80 -15.63 -26.63
C ASP A 234 -12.61 -15.67 -25.11
N ILE A 235 -13.60 -16.20 -24.39
CA ILE A 235 -13.57 -16.38 -22.94
C ILE A 235 -12.43 -17.30 -22.48
N ASN A 236 -11.88 -18.12 -23.38
CA ASN A 236 -10.79 -19.05 -23.14
C ASN A 236 -9.43 -18.54 -23.62
N ALA A 237 -9.35 -17.32 -24.16
CA ALA A 237 -8.07 -16.76 -24.57
C ALA A 237 -7.12 -16.66 -23.35
N PRO A 238 -5.85 -17.08 -23.47
CA PRO A 238 -4.87 -16.90 -22.42
C PRO A 238 -4.72 -15.40 -22.15
N THR A 239 -4.77 -15.03 -20.88
CA THR A 239 -4.58 -13.65 -20.44
C THR A 239 -3.16 -13.53 -19.88
N GLY A 240 -2.51 -12.37 -20.02
CA GLY A 240 -1.08 -12.23 -19.73
C GLY A 240 -0.67 -12.79 -18.36
N ASP A 241 -1.46 -12.46 -17.33
CA ASP A 241 -1.22 -12.86 -15.94
C ASP A 241 -2.07 -14.04 -15.47
N TYR A 242 -3.09 -14.46 -16.23
CA TYR A 242 -3.90 -15.63 -15.90
C TYR A 242 -4.04 -16.56 -17.11
N PRO A 243 -3.69 -17.85 -16.97
CA PRO A 243 -3.81 -18.78 -18.09
C PRO A 243 -5.26 -19.00 -18.57
N ALA A 244 -6.27 -18.55 -17.80
CA ALA A 244 -7.66 -18.41 -18.25
C ALA A 244 -8.48 -17.44 -17.37
N ALA A 245 -9.42 -16.72 -17.98
CA ALA A 245 -10.34 -15.78 -17.32
C ALA A 245 -11.17 -16.36 -16.16
N ILE A 246 -11.42 -17.68 -16.16
CA ILE A 246 -12.20 -18.33 -15.09
C ILE A 246 -11.53 -18.22 -13.73
N PHE A 247 -10.18 -18.19 -13.66
CA PHE A 247 -9.48 -18.05 -12.38
C PHE A 247 -9.77 -16.69 -11.74
N ARG A 248 -9.89 -15.62 -12.54
CA ARG A 248 -10.25 -14.28 -12.05
C ARG A 248 -11.67 -14.24 -11.47
N ALA A 249 -12.62 -14.93 -12.08
CA ALA A 249 -13.97 -15.08 -11.53
C ALA A 249 -14.02 -15.90 -10.24
N MET A 250 -13.09 -16.83 -10.05
CA MET A 250 -13.02 -17.62 -8.83
C MET A 250 -12.42 -16.80 -7.67
N GLU A 251 -11.51 -15.86 -7.96
CA GLU A 251 -10.95 -14.93 -6.96
C GLU A 251 -12.01 -14.01 -6.33
N THR A 252 -13.08 -13.67 -7.06
CA THR A 252 -14.16 -12.85 -6.50
C THR A 252 -14.97 -13.59 -5.43
N GLN A 253 -14.85 -14.92 -5.35
CA GLN A 253 -15.59 -15.78 -4.41
C GLN A 253 -17.10 -15.66 -4.48
N GLU A 254 -17.61 -15.25 -5.63
CA GLU A 254 -19.03 -15.18 -5.91
C GLU A 254 -19.42 -16.41 -6.76
N PRO A 255 -20.06 -17.44 -6.18
CA PRO A 255 -20.41 -18.66 -6.91
C PRO A 255 -21.28 -18.39 -8.14
N ASP A 256 -22.12 -17.35 -8.08
CA ASP A 256 -22.94 -16.92 -9.22
C ASP A 256 -22.11 -16.35 -10.37
N THR A 257 -21.01 -15.65 -10.08
CA THR A 257 -20.06 -15.17 -11.10
C THR A 257 -19.38 -16.34 -11.81
N VAL A 258 -18.93 -17.35 -11.05
CA VAL A 258 -18.35 -18.59 -11.64
C VAL A 258 -19.39 -19.34 -12.48
N LYS A 259 -20.63 -19.41 -12.00
CA LYS A 259 -21.74 -20.03 -12.75
C LYS A 259 -22.00 -19.32 -14.08
N ARG A 260 -21.94 -17.98 -14.12
CA ARG A 260 -22.05 -17.21 -15.36
C ARG A 260 -20.88 -17.48 -16.32
N MET A 261 -19.65 -17.55 -15.83
CA MET A 261 -18.48 -17.93 -16.64
C MET A 261 -18.63 -19.32 -17.26
N ILE A 262 -19.08 -20.30 -16.47
CA ILE A 262 -19.36 -21.66 -16.96
C ILE A 262 -20.42 -21.62 -18.06
N ALA A 263 -21.50 -20.87 -17.86
CA ALA A 263 -22.55 -20.70 -18.87
C ALA A 263 -22.07 -20.00 -20.15
N ALA A 264 -21.06 -19.12 -20.03
CA ALA A 264 -20.40 -18.47 -21.15
C ALA A 264 -19.40 -19.38 -21.90
N GLY A 265 -19.19 -20.64 -21.45
CA GLY A 265 -18.32 -21.61 -22.11
C GLY A 265 -16.85 -21.57 -21.67
N ALA A 266 -16.58 -21.05 -20.47
CA ALA A 266 -15.25 -21.10 -19.89
C ALA A 266 -14.76 -22.55 -19.70
N SER A 267 -13.52 -22.81 -20.10
CA SER A 267 -12.88 -24.12 -20.05
C SER A 267 -12.50 -24.48 -18.62
N LEU A 268 -12.93 -25.66 -18.18
CA LEU A 268 -12.66 -26.19 -16.84
C LEU A 268 -11.39 -27.08 -16.79
N LYS A 269 -10.68 -27.20 -17.93
CA LYS A 269 -9.49 -28.05 -18.08
C LYS A 269 -8.17 -27.28 -18.18
N VAL A 270 -8.26 -25.96 -18.26
CA VAL A 270 -7.11 -25.05 -18.21
C VAL A 270 -6.39 -25.20 -16.88
N LYS A 271 -5.08 -24.97 -16.87
CA LYS A 271 -4.27 -25.07 -15.65
C LYS A 271 -3.70 -23.70 -15.31
N ASN A 272 -3.68 -23.37 -14.01
CA ASN A 272 -2.99 -22.19 -13.50
C ASN A 272 -1.46 -22.38 -13.46
N GLU A 273 -0.74 -21.38 -12.96
CA GLU A 273 0.72 -21.42 -12.82
C GLU A 273 1.21 -22.52 -11.86
N LEU A 274 0.34 -22.99 -10.95
CA LEU A 274 0.62 -24.12 -10.07
C LEU A 274 0.24 -25.48 -10.71
N ASP A 275 0.02 -25.53 -12.02
CA ASP A 275 -0.43 -26.72 -12.75
C ASP A 275 -1.80 -27.28 -12.26
N MET A 276 -2.62 -26.43 -11.62
CA MET A 276 -3.93 -26.80 -11.09
C MET A 276 -5.07 -26.39 -12.02
N THR A 277 -6.00 -27.29 -12.26
CA THR A 277 -7.30 -26.98 -12.88
C THR A 277 -8.18 -26.13 -11.96
N PRO A 278 -9.23 -25.44 -12.48
CA PRO A 278 -10.20 -24.73 -11.65
C PRO A 278 -10.75 -25.54 -10.48
N LEU A 279 -11.05 -26.83 -10.67
CA LEU A 279 -11.52 -27.69 -9.58
C LEU A 279 -10.43 -27.91 -8.52
N GLN A 280 -9.21 -28.21 -8.95
CA GLN A 280 -8.08 -28.44 -8.04
C GLN A 280 -7.73 -27.18 -7.25
N TRP A 281 -7.78 -26.01 -7.90
CA TRP A 281 -7.58 -24.72 -7.24
C TRP A 281 -8.65 -24.45 -6.19
N ALA A 282 -9.93 -24.63 -6.53
CA ALA A 282 -11.00 -24.44 -5.55
C ALA A 282 -10.85 -25.38 -4.33
N GLN A 283 -10.49 -26.64 -4.56
CA GLN A 283 -10.22 -27.60 -3.47
C GLN A 283 -9.00 -27.22 -2.63
N HIS A 284 -7.94 -26.72 -3.27
CA HIS A 284 -6.76 -26.21 -2.58
C HIS A 284 -7.11 -25.02 -1.67
N MET A 285 -7.92 -24.08 -2.16
CA MET A 285 -8.38 -22.92 -1.37
C MET A 285 -9.26 -23.33 -0.19
N VAL A 286 -10.16 -24.31 -0.34
CA VAL A 286 -10.91 -24.89 0.79
C VAL A 286 -9.95 -25.45 1.83
N GLY A 287 -8.97 -26.27 1.41
CA GLY A 287 -8.00 -26.88 2.31
C GLY A 287 -7.14 -25.86 3.07
N MET A 288 -6.67 -24.81 2.40
CA MET A 288 -5.91 -23.73 3.05
C MET A 288 -6.72 -23.03 4.15
N HIS A 289 -8.00 -22.73 3.90
CA HIS A 289 -8.84 -22.03 4.86
C HIS A 289 -9.22 -22.93 6.05
N GLU A 290 -9.56 -24.19 5.78
CA GLU A 290 -9.80 -25.18 6.84
C GLU A 290 -8.54 -25.41 7.69
N ARG A 291 -7.36 -25.45 7.09
CA ARG A 291 -6.08 -25.53 7.82
C ARG A 291 -5.85 -24.28 8.68
N GLY A 292 -6.15 -23.09 8.15
CA GLY A 292 -6.11 -21.84 8.91
C GLY A 292 -6.99 -21.87 10.16
N GLU A 293 -8.24 -22.33 10.03
CA GLU A 293 -9.17 -22.53 11.15
C GLU A 293 -8.66 -23.55 12.17
N ARG A 294 -8.09 -24.67 11.69
CA ARG A 294 -7.46 -25.67 12.55
C ARG A 294 -6.29 -25.07 13.33
N MET A 295 -5.43 -24.29 12.69
CA MET A 295 -4.33 -23.59 13.38
C MET A 295 -4.84 -22.58 14.40
N ARG A 296 -5.88 -21.80 14.07
CA ARG A 296 -6.52 -20.84 14.99
C ARG A 296 -7.15 -21.50 16.22
N SER A 297 -7.59 -22.76 16.10
CA SER A 297 -8.10 -23.57 17.22
C SER A 297 -7.01 -24.37 17.95
N GLY A 298 -5.73 -24.13 17.64
CA GLY A 298 -4.59 -24.76 18.32
C GLY A 298 -4.29 -26.19 17.86
N ASP A 299 -4.78 -26.62 16.69
CA ASP A 299 -4.46 -27.93 16.13
C ASP A 299 -2.97 -28.00 15.71
N SER A 300 -2.16 -28.61 16.57
CA SER A 300 -0.72 -28.81 16.32
C SER A 300 -0.45 -29.66 15.07
N GLY A 301 -1.39 -30.48 14.61
CA GLY A 301 -1.28 -31.22 13.35
C GLY A 301 -1.28 -30.27 12.14
N ALA A 302 -2.16 -29.28 12.13
CA ALA A 302 -2.23 -28.27 11.08
C ALA A 302 -0.99 -27.37 11.05
N ILE A 303 -0.45 -27.03 12.22
CA ILE A 303 0.80 -26.26 12.35
C ILE A 303 1.98 -27.08 11.78
N ASN A 304 2.05 -28.37 12.10
CA ASN A 304 3.09 -29.26 11.55
C ASN A 304 2.97 -29.42 10.02
N GLU A 305 1.75 -29.55 9.47
CA GLU A 305 1.53 -29.56 8.02
C GLU A 305 2.10 -28.30 7.34
N MET A 306 1.80 -27.11 7.89
CA MET A 306 2.33 -25.83 7.38
C MET A 306 3.86 -25.76 7.45
N LEU A 307 4.46 -26.14 8.58
CA LEU A 307 5.90 -26.09 8.78
C LEU A 307 6.65 -27.05 7.83
N ARG A 308 6.08 -28.21 7.50
CA ARG A 308 6.66 -29.11 6.49
C ARG A 308 6.68 -28.48 5.10
N GLU A 309 5.57 -27.86 4.70
CA GLU A 309 5.48 -27.16 3.40
C GLU A 309 6.52 -26.02 3.32
N LEU A 310 6.71 -25.26 4.41
CA LEU A 310 7.64 -24.12 4.45
C LEU A 310 9.11 -24.55 4.51
N MET A 311 9.44 -25.55 5.32
CA MET A 311 10.84 -25.95 5.58
C MET A 311 11.35 -27.04 4.64
N GLY A 312 10.47 -27.69 3.85
CA GLY A 312 10.86 -28.67 2.84
C GLY A 312 11.61 -29.90 3.36
N GLY A 313 11.42 -30.26 4.64
CA GLY A 313 12.11 -31.37 5.32
C GLY A 313 11.20 -32.58 5.61
N ASP A 314 11.82 -33.75 5.81
CA ASP A 314 11.15 -35.03 6.12
C ASP A 314 10.75 -35.18 7.61
N ASP A 315 10.73 -34.10 8.38
CA ASP A 315 10.40 -34.17 9.81
C ASP A 315 8.89 -34.34 10.01
N ASP A 316 8.51 -35.40 10.71
CA ASP A 316 7.12 -35.67 11.08
C ASP A 316 6.62 -34.73 12.20
N HIS A 317 7.51 -34.10 12.96
CA HIS A 317 7.16 -33.22 14.09
C HIS A 317 8.02 -31.94 14.15
N PRO A 318 8.03 -31.10 13.09
CA PRO A 318 8.88 -29.92 13.01
C PRO A 318 8.64 -28.91 14.13
N LEU A 319 7.39 -28.77 14.60
CA LEU A 319 7.08 -27.90 15.73
C LEU A 319 7.80 -28.37 17.01
N GLN A 320 7.84 -29.68 17.25
CA GLN A 320 8.51 -30.24 18.42
C GLN A 320 10.03 -30.08 18.32
N SER A 321 10.61 -30.32 17.13
CA SER A 321 12.05 -30.11 16.92
C SER A 321 12.47 -28.68 17.20
N ILE A 322 11.69 -27.69 16.72
CA ILE A 322 11.96 -26.27 16.99
C ILE A 322 11.88 -25.97 18.50
N MET A 323 10.88 -26.51 19.19
CA MET A 323 10.72 -26.31 20.63
C MET A 323 11.88 -26.93 21.42
N ASP A 324 12.35 -28.11 21.02
CA ASP A 324 13.48 -28.79 21.65
C ASP A 324 14.78 -28.00 21.45
N ASP A 325 15.02 -27.47 20.25
CA ASP A 325 16.19 -26.63 19.94
C ASP A 325 16.16 -25.30 20.72
N LEU A 326 14.99 -24.66 20.82
CA LEU A 326 14.82 -23.45 21.64
C LEU A 326 15.09 -23.75 23.12
N GLN A 327 14.65 -24.89 23.63
CA GLN A 327 14.91 -25.29 25.01
C GLN A 327 16.40 -25.59 25.26
N ALA A 328 17.10 -26.18 24.29
CA ALA A 328 18.54 -26.37 24.37
C ALA A 328 19.29 -25.02 24.43
N LEU A 329 18.90 -24.06 23.57
CA LEU A 329 19.50 -22.72 23.52
C LEU A 329 19.23 -21.88 24.77
N GLN A 330 18.10 -22.08 25.45
CA GLN A 330 17.84 -21.46 26.76
C GLN A 330 18.90 -21.84 27.80
N GLY A 331 19.47 -23.05 27.71
CA GLY A 331 20.49 -23.56 28.63
C GLY A 331 21.86 -22.89 28.50
N GLU A 332 22.13 -22.19 27.39
CA GLU A 332 23.42 -21.53 27.11
C GLU A 332 23.60 -20.20 27.87
N GLY A 333 22.50 -19.59 28.35
CA GLY A 333 22.52 -18.31 29.08
C GLY A 333 22.94 -17.09 28.24
N GLY A 334 22.97 -15.92 28.86
CA GLY A 334 23.27 -14.65 28.17
C GLY A 334 22.22 -14.26 27.12
N MET A 335 22.57 -13.36 26.20
CA MET A 335 21.64 -12.82 25.20
C MET A 335 20.97 -13.90 24.33
N ILE A 336 21.69 -14.99 24.03
CA ILE A 336 21.16 -16.10 23.22
C ILE A 336 20.12 -16.90 24.01
N GLY A 337 20.40 -17.19 25.29
CA GLY A 337 19.44 -17.85 26.16
C GLY A 337 18.19 -17.02 26.43
N ASP A 338 18.33 -15.70 26.60
CA ASP A 338 17.20 -14.79 26.79
C ASP A 338 16.33 -14.67 25.52
N ALA A 339 16.97 -14.59 24.33
CA ALA A 339 16.25 -14.59 23.06
C ALA A 339 15.49 -15.91 22.81
N ALA A 340 16.11 -17.06 23.08
CA ALA A 340 15.49 -18.37 22.94
C ALA A 340 14.32 -18.57 23.92
N LYS A 341 14.41 -18.01 25.13
CA LYS A 341 13.34 -18.01 26.12
C LYS A 341 12.13 -17.18 25.65
N ASN A 342 12.38 -16.00 25.10
CA ASN A 342 11.33 -15.15 24.55
C ASN A 342 10.62 -15.82 23.37
N MET A 343 11.38 -16.41 22.44
CA MET A 343 10.80 -17.13 21.30
C MET A 343 9.97 -18.34 21.72
N ALA A 344 10.47 -19.19 22.63
CA ALA A 344 9.71 -20.35 23.11
C ALA A 344 8.40 -19.92 23.79
N GLY A 345 8.44 -18.85 24.60
CA GLY A 345 7.24 -18.29 25.23
C GLY A 345 6.24 -17.74 24.21
N THR A 346 6.70 -17.15 23.10
CA THR A 346 5.84 -16.71 22.00
C THR A 346 5.19 -17.89 21.28
N TRP A 347 5.93 -18.98 21.06
CA TRP A 347 5.40 -20.19 20.41
C TRP A 347 4.39 -20.95 21.27
N GLU A 348 4.62 -21.10 22.58
CA GLU A 348 3.64 -21.68 23.51
C GLU A 348 2.34 -20.88 23.52
N LYS A 349 2.47 -19.55 23.51
CA LYS A 349 1.34 -18.61 23.41
C LYS A 349 0.56 -18.75 22.10
N LEU A 350 1.25 -19.01 20.98
CA LEU A 350 0.66 -19.17 19.66
C LEU A 350 -0.04 -20.51 19.49
N ALA A 351 0.55 -21.60 20.03
CA ALA A 351 0.07 -22.97 19.85
C ALA A 351 -1.04 -23.39 20.84
N GLY A 352 -1.14 -22.78 22.03
CA GLY A 352 -2.02 -23.26 23.10
C GLY A 352 -3.05 -22.26 23.65
N GLY A 353 -3.11 -21.03 23.11
CA GLY A 353 -3.73 -19.91 23.84
C GLY A 353 -4.86 -19.15 23.14
N MET A 354 -5.21 -19.45 21.89
CA MET A 354 -6.15 -18.56 21.16
C MET A 354 -7.56 -18.55 21.76
N ASP A 355 -8.12 -19.70 22.14
CA ASP A 355 -9.44 -19.77 22.79
C ASP A 355 -9.47 -19.11 24.19
N ALA A 356 -8.40 -19.24 24.97
CA ALA A 356 -8.29 -18.60 26.28
C ALA A 356 -8.11 -17.08 26.17
N ARG A 357 -7.35 -16.62 25.17
CA ARG A 357 -7.21 -15.19 24.83
C ARG A 357 -8.51 -14.60 24.33
N MET A 358 -9.25 -15.34 23.50
CA MET A 358 -10.60 -14.97 23.06
C MET A 358 -11.55 -14.87 24.25
N ALA A 359 -11.44 -15.72 25.27
CA ALA A 359 -12.29 -15.66 26.46
C ALA A 359 -12.02 -14.42 27.33
N ASP A 360 -10.75 -14.01 27.46
CA ASP A 360 -10.30 -12.88 28.30
C ASP A 360 -10.22 -11.52 27.54
N ALA A 361 -10.35 -11.52 26.21
CA ALA A 361 -10.30 -10.31 25.40
C ALA A 361 -11.49 -9.35 25.69
N PRO A 362 -11.28 -8.02 25.61
CA PRO A 362 -12.35 -7.03 25.63
C PRO A 362 -13.46 -7.35 24.63
N GLU A 363 -14.70 -7.00 24.97
CA GLU A 363 -15.88 -7.35 24.16
C GLU A 363 -15.78 -6.89 22.69
N ALA A 364 -15.17 -5.72 22.44
CA ALA A 364 -14.95 -5.21 21.10
C ALA A 364 -13.97 -6.07 20.28
N GLU A 365 -12.91 -6.56 20.91
CA GLU A 365 -11.91 -7.44 20.30
C GLU A 365 -12.49 -8.83 20.04
N ARG A 366 -13.32 -9.36 20.97
CA ARG A 366 -14.09 -10.60 20.75
C ARG A 366 -15.03 -10.50 19.56
N GLN A 367 -15.77 -9.39 19.45
CA GLN A 367 -16.70 -9.18 18.33
C GLN A 367 -15.97 -9.03 17.00
N HIS A 368 -14.83 -8.33 16.98
CA HIS A 368 -13.97 -8.23 15.80
C HIS A 368 -13.43 -9.60 15.36
N LEU A 369 -12.85 -10.36 16.29
CA LEU A 369 -12.30 -11.69 16.01
C LEU A 369 -13.38 -12.72 15.62
N GLN A 370 -14.57 -12.63 16.21
CA GLN A 370 -15.72 -13.44 15.81
C GLN A 370 -16.20 -13.08 14.39
N GLY A 371 -16.17 -11.79 14.02
CA GLY A 371 -16.37 -11.33 12.64
C GLY A 371 -15.37 -11.97 11.68
N VAL A 372 -14.06 -11.94 12.01
CA VAL A 372 -13.00 -12.57 11.21
C VAL A 372 -13.20 -14.10 11.07
N GLN A 373 -13.67 -14.79 12.12
CA GLN A 373 -13.99 -16.23 12.05
C GLN A 373 -15.20 -16.53 11.17
N ASP A 374 -16.24 -15.71 11.26
CA ASP A 374 -17.45 -15.89 10.46
C ASP A 374 -17.19 -15.55 8.98
N GLU A 375 -16.36 -14.54 8.71
CA GLU A 375 -15.80 -14.25 7.38
C GLU A 375 -14.99 -15.44 6.86
N GLY A 376 -14.08 -16.01 7.66
CA GLY A 376 -13.29 -17.18 7.27
C GLY A 376 -14.13 -18.42 6.95
N LYS A 377 -15.22 -18.65 7.69
CA LYS A 377 -16.17 -19.73 7.40
C LYS A 377 -16.96 -19.48 6.12
N GLN A 378 -17.45 -18.25 5.94
CA GLN A 378 -18.17 -17.85 4.73
C GLN A 378 -17.26 -17.98 3.49
N PHE A 379 -16.01 -17.56 3.62
CA PHE A 379 -14.97 -17.68 2.61
C PHE A 379 -14.77 -19.15 2.21
N ALA A 380 -14.56 -20.05 3.18
CA ALA A 380 -14.42 -21.49 2.91
C ALA A 380 -15.68 -22.09 2.24
N GLU A 381 -16.86 -21.65 2.66
CA GLU A 381 -18.12 -22.10 2.08
C GLU A 381 -18.32 -21.64 0.64
N ASN A 382 -17.96 -20.39 0.32
CA ASN A 382 -17.98 -19.88 -1.05
C ASN A 382 -17.10 -20.74 -1.97
N TRP A 383 -15.89 -21.09 -1.52
CA TRP A 383 -15.01 -22.00 -2.26
C TRP A 383 -15.56 -23.42 -2.40
N ARG A 384 -16.25 -23.96 -1.39
CA ARG A 384 -16.95 -25.26 -1.51
C ARG A 384 -18.05 -25.20 -2.56
N GLN A 385 -18.84 -24.13 -2.58
CA GLN A 385 -19.89 -23.94 -3.59
C GLN A 385 -19.30 -23.83 -5.00
N ILE A 386 -18.22 -23.06 -5.17
CA ILE A 386 -17.47 -22.97 -6.44
C ILE A 386 -16.96 -24.34 -6.87
N ALA A 387 -16.33 -25.11 -5.98
CA ALA A 387 -15.84 -26.45 -6.27
C ALA A 387 -16.98 -27.38 -6.72
N GLN A 388 -18.13 -27.33 -6.04
CA GLN A 388 -19.30 -28.13 -6.39
C GLN A 388 -19.89 -27.75 -7.75
N LEU A 389 -19.94 -26.44 -8.07
CA LEU A 389 -20.40 -25.94 -9.37
C LEU A 389 -19.52 -26.48 -10.50
N ILE A 390 -18.19 -26.37 -10.35
CA ILE A 390 -17.22 -26.84 -11.34
C ILE A 390 -17.29 -28.37 -11.48
N GLN A 391 -17.41 -29.10 -10.37
CA GLN A 391 -17.52 -30.57 -10.38
C GLN A 391 -18.79 -31.03 -11.10
N ASN A 392 -19.92 -30.37 -10.86
CA ASN A 392 -21.18 -30.67 -11.52
C ASN A 392 -21.10 -30.41 -13.03
N ALA A 393 -20.54 -29.27 -13.42
CA ALA A 393 -20.35 -28.91 -14.83
C ALA A 393 -19.41 -29.89 -15.56
N SER A 394 -18.33 -30.30 -14.89
CA SER A 394 -17.36 -31.27 -15.44
C SER A 394 -17.91 -32.69 -15.58
N SER A 395 -19.00 -33.03 -14.88
CA SER A 395 -19.66 -34.33 -14.96
C SER A 395 -20.73 -34.41 -16.06
N GLN A 396 -21.14 -33.27 -16.62
CA GLN A 396 -22.22 -33.16 -17.61
C GLN A 396 -21.74 -33.00 -19.06
N GLY A 397 -20.45 -32.71 -19.27
CA GLY A 397 -19.81 -32.60 -20.60
C GLY A 397 -18.70 -33.62 -20.78
#